data_AF-A0AAE2SEJ3-F1
#
_entry.id   AF-A0AAE2SEJ3-F1
#
_cell.length_a   1.000
_cell.length_b   1.000
_cell.length_c   1.000
_cell.angle_alpha   90.00
_cell.angle_beta   90.00
_cell.angle_gamma   90.00
#
_symmetry.space_group_name_H-M   'P 1'
#
loop_
_entity.id
_entity.type
_entity.pdbx_description
1 polymer ?
#
loop_
_entity_poly.entity_id
_entity_poly.type
_entity_poly.pdbx_seq_one_letter_code
_entity_poly.pdbx_strand_id
1 'polypeptide(L)'
;MAISKNSSYALIASTLLLGVIVLVQIRQGAALRQENDQLKAAAEHRSSRVHLGLRNAAAVRSERVRDRRTATKVHSVQELLAIQNPSTRLDALSSYISTLSATEIPEALAELRRVVPHWDQEGKLFSHMLLSHWAKLDPEAALASLQEVDTNRYGEAPLSVIAAIAAQDPQRAIAWLNDPENPFAGSKWMNQFIAGTISKEWVRQDPEAALTWARSVPTDQRLGALTGVLGSIAMTDPLRAATLAMEIEPGKSREHVVADIAQAWAAKDPRAALAWVEGLENDDRPKALNNTLAIWAQSEPQAAAEYVAENLDEEKPHKLVKSVAEAWIGKAPDEAAKWLASLPLNEKGAKVMNDAMWHWTHKNPEAAATWLADQPAGQVRDQGITGLAKASFEFDKPAALSWSQQISDEKLRNVATAVGLKAWMKESPQAAATWAQENGVSLPNDEN
;
A
#
# COMPACT_ATOMS: atom_id res chain seq x y z
N MET A 1 -46.20 25.65 72.32
CA MET A 1 -44.82 25.13 72.48
C MET A 1 -44.38 24.30 71.25
N ALA A 2 -44.68 24.77 70.01
CA ALA A 2 -44.47 23.99 68.78
C ALA A 2 -43.50 24.65 67.77
N ILE A 3 -42.90 25.79 68.11
CA ILE A 3 -42.06 26.55 67.16
C ILE A 3 -40.55 26.25 67.34
N SER A 4 -40.09 25.67 68.45
CA SER A 4 -38.64 25.46 68.67
C SER A 4 -38.03 24.16 68.12
N LYS A 5 -38.83 23.20 67.61
CA LYS A 5 -38.27 21.96 67.04
C LYS A 5 -37.84 22.09 65.58
N ASN A 6 -38.52 22.91 64.76
CA ASN A 6 -38.19 23.03 63.33
C ASN A 6 -36.86 23.76 63.07
N SER A 7 -36.46 24.70 63.91
CA SER A 7 -35.19 25.43 63.76
C SER A 7 -33.96 24.55 64.02
N SER A 8 -34.07 23.55 64.91
CA SER A 8 -32.96 22.64 65.24
C SER A 8 -32.67 21.65 64.10
N TYR A 9 -33.70 21.14 63.41
CA TYR A 9 -33.51 20.24 62.26
C TYR A 9 -32.93 20.97 61.04
N ALA A 10 -33.30 22.24 60.82
CA ALA A 10 -32.72 23.05 59.75
C ALA A 10 -31.23 23.34 59.99
N LEU A 11 -30.82 23.65 61.23
CA LEU A 11 -29.42 23.93 61.56
C LEU A 11 -28.52 22.68 61.45
N ILE A 12 -29.05 21.51 61.81
CA ILE A 12 -28.34 20.22 61.72
C ILE A 12 -28.22 19.79 60.25
N ALA A 13 -29.27 19.98 59.45
CA ALA A 13 -29.22 19.67 58.01
C ALA A 13 -28.23 20.58 57.26
N SER A 14 -28.16 21.87 57.60
CA SER A 14 -27.20 22.81 56.99
C SER A 14 -25.75 22.51 57.37
N THR A 15 -25.46 22.09 58.60
CA THR A 15 -24.10 21.71 59.03
C THR A 15 -23.64 20.39 58.40
N LEU A 16 -24.53 19.41 58.22
CA LEU A 16 -24.25 18.17 57.48
C LEU A 16 -24.00 18.44 55.99
N LEU A 17 -24.78 19.32 55.36
CA LEU A 17 -24.59 19.69 53.95
C LEU A 17 -23.25 20.42 53.71
N LEU A 18 -22.89 21.35 54.60
CA LEU A 18 -21.57 22.01 54.60
C LEU A 18 -20.42 21.02 54.81
N GLY A 19 -20.58 20.05 55.72
CA GLY A 19 -19.59 18.99 55.94
C GLY A 19 -19.36 18.11 54.70
N VAL A 20 -20.44 17.76 53.98
CA VAL A 20 -20.35 16.99 52.73
C VAL A 20 -19.67 17.80 51.63
N ILE A 21 -20.00 19.09 51.48
CA ILE A 21 -19.36 19.97 50.48
C ILE A 21 -17.86 20.12 50.77
N VAL A 22 -17.46 20.31 52.03
CA VAL A 22 -16.04 20.39 52.42
C VAL A 22 -15.32 19.08 52.15
N LEU A 23 -15.94 17.92 52.43
CA LEU A 23 -15.36 16.61 52.12
C LEU A 23 -15.21 16.37 50.61
N VAL A 24 -16.17 16.82 49.80
CA VAL A 24 -16.08 16.75 48.33
C VAL A 24 -14.96 17.65 47.81
N GLN A 25 -14.80 18.87 48.34
CA GLN A 25 -13.71 19.76 47.94
C GLN A 25 -12.34 19.28 48.40
N ILE A 26 -12.22 18.66 49.58
CA ILE A 26 -10.96 18.03 50.03
C ILE A 26 -10.60 16.85 49.12
N ARG A 27 -11.58 16.01 48.73
CA ARG A 27 -11.35 14.91 47.78
C ARG A 27 -10.95 15.40 46.40
N GLN A 28 -11.61 16.44 45.87
CA GLN A 28 -11.24 17.06 44.59
C GLN A 28 -9.84 17.68 44.66
N GLY A 29 -9.49 18.35 45.76
CA GLY A 29 -8.15 18.88 45.97
C GLY A 29 -7.06 17.80 46.06
N ALA A 30 -7.35 16.65 46.67
CA ALA A 30 -6.44 15.52 46.72
C ALA A 30 -6.26 14.86 45.34
N ALA A 31 -7.34 14.68 44.58
CA ALA A 31 -7.30 14.15 43.22
C ALA A 31 -6.49 15.06 42.28
N LEU A 32 -6.71 16.38 42.35
CA LEU A 32 -5.97 17.35 41.56
C LEU A 32 -4.48 17.39 41.92
N ARG A 33 -4.11 17.20 43.19
CA ARG A 33 -2.70 17.10 43.60
C ARG A 33 -2.05 15.83 43.04
N GLN A 34 -2.75 14.70 43.11
CA GLN A 34 -2.26 13.44 42.55
C GLN A 34 -2.07 13.53 41.02
N GLU A 35 -3.01 14.15 40.31
CA GLU A 35 -2.91 14.38 38.88
C GLU A 35 -1.74 15.32 38.54
N ASN A 36 -1.53 16.37 39.33
CA ASN A 36 -0.42 17.31 39.13
C ASN A 36 0.95 16.66 39.41
N ASP A 37 1.05 15.78 40.41
CA ASP A 37 2.26 15.02 40.69
C ASP A 37 2.55 13.98 39.59
N GLN A 38 1.51 13.35 39.04
CA GLN A 38 1.63 12.48 37.87
C GLN A 38 2.09 13.25 36.63
N LEU A 39 1.55 14.45 36.39
CA LEU A 39 1.94 15.31 35.29
C LEU A 39 3.40 15.80 35.42
N LYS A 40 3.84 16.15 36.63
CA LYS A 40 5.25 16.50 36.90
C LYS A 40 6.19 15.32 36.66
N ALA A 41 5.85 14.13 37.18
CA ALA A 41 6.63 12.93 36.94
C ALA A 41 6.70 12.57 35.43
N ALA A 42 5.58 12.73 34.70
CA ALA A 42 5.55 12.53 33.26
C ALA A 42 6.37 13.57 32.49
N ALA A 43 6.39 14.83 32.93
CA ALA A 43 7.19 15.89 32.35
C ALA A 43 8.70 15.68 32.58
N GLU A 44 9.11 15.27 33.79
CA GLU A 44 10.49 14.90 34.11
C GLU A 44 10.96 13.68 33.31
N HIS A 45 10.09 12.67 33.15
CA HIS A 45 10.37 11.50 32.34
C HIS A 45 10.45 11.83 30.83
N ARG A 46 9.67 12.79 30.33
CA ARG A 46 9.81 13.29 28.96
C ARG A 46 11.10 14.09 28.78
N SER A 47 11.43 14.97 29.73
CA SER A 47 12.66 15.77 29.71
C SER A 47 13.91 14.88 29.70
N SER A 48 13.93 13.84 30.55
CA SER A 48 15.03 12.88 30.60
C SER A 48 15.15 12.07 29.29
N ARG A 49 14.03 11.62 28.69
CA ARG A 49 14.03 10.96 27.37
C ARG A 49 14.50 11.88 26.25
N VAL A 50 14.11 13.16 26.25
CA VAL A 50 14.56 14.14 25.27
C VAL A 50 16.06 14.40 25.42
N HIS A 51 16.57 14.55 26.65
CA HIS A 51 18.00 14.69 26.90
C HIS A 51 18.80 13.44 26.53
N LEU A 52 18.29 12.24 26.81
CA LEU A 52 18.90 10.98 26.36
C LEU A 52 18.90 10.88 24.82
N GLY A 53 17.79 11.24 24.18
CA GLY A 53 17.65 11.27 22.73
C GLY A 53 18.60 12.25 22.06
N LEU A 54 18.79 13.45 22.64
CA LEU A 54 19.75 14.45 22.15
C LEU A 54 21.19 14.00 22.36
N ARG A 55 21.52 13.35 23.47
CA ARG A 55 22.85 12.77 23.71
C ARG A 55 23.14 11.61 22.76
N ASN A 56 22.17 10.73 22.53
CA ASN A 56 22.30 9.64 21.56
C ASN A 56 22.40 10.19 20.13
N ALA A 57 21.64 11.24 19.77
CA ALA A 57 21.76 11.88 18.48
C ALA A 57 23.12 12.58 18.30
N ALA A 58 23.66 13.22 19.35
CA ALA A 58 25.00 13.81 19.33
C ALA A 58 26.10 12.75 19.27
N ALA A 59 25.94 11.63 19.97
CA ALA A 59 26.85 10.48 19.92
C ALA A 59 26.83 9.83 18.53
N VAL A 60 25.66 9.50 17.98
CA VAL A 60 25.47 8.98 16.62
C VAL A 60 26.00 9.97 15.56
N ARG A 61 25.83 11.28 15.77
CA ARG A 61 26.40 12.30 14.89
C ARG A 61 27.93 12.34 14.99
N SER A 62 28.49 12.21 16.18
CA SER A 62 29.95 12.16 16.40
C SER A 62 30.58 10.86 15.87
N GLU A 63 29.83 9.76 15.94
CA GLU A 63 30.19 8.43 15.44
C GLU A 63 30.11 8.40 13.91
N ARG A 64 29.04 8.92 13.29
CA ARG A 64 28.97 9.17 11.83
C ARG A 64 30.06 10.10 11.32
N VAL A 65 30.45 11.11 12.09
CA VAL A 65 31.56 12.03 11.73
C VAL A 65 32.92 11.35 11.88
N ARG A 66 33.08 10.40 12.82
CA ARG A 66 34.27 9.53 12.92
C ARG A 66 34.32 8.48 11.81
N ASP A 67 33.21 7.80 11.51
CA ASP A 67 33.12 6.80 10.44
C ASP A 67 33.35 7.42 9.06
N ARG A 68 32.86 8.65 8.82
CA ARG A 68 33.19 9.40 7.59
C ARG A 68 34.68 9.70 7.43
N ARG A 69 35.47 9.70 8.51
CA ARG A 69 36.93 9.89 8.46
C ARG A 69 37.69 8.58 8.24
N THR A 70 37.04 7.43 8.41
CA THR A 70 37.58 6.08 8.16
C THR A 70 36.93 5.38 6.96
N ALA A 71 36.08 6.08 6.21
CA ALA A 71 35.46 5.55 5.00
C ALA A 71 36.54 5.00 4.07
N THR A 72 36.38 3.73 3.67
CA THR A 72 37.25 3.06 2.69
C THR A 72 37.33 3.95 1.45
N LYS A 73 38.51 4.53 1.20
CA LYS A 73 38.74 5.30 -0.02
C LYS A 73 38.76 4.33 -1.19
N VAL A 74 37.83 4.52 -2.11
CA VAL A 74 37.78 3.81 -3.39
C VAL A 74 37.93 4.81 -4.51
N HIS A 75 38.59 4.40 -5.59
CA HIS A 75 38.90 5.23 -6.75
C HIS A 75 38.22 4.75 -8.04
N SER A 76 37.55 3.59 -8.01
CA SER A 76 36.82 3.03 -9.15
C SER A 76 35.56 2.28 -8.71
N VAL A 77 34.66 2.02 -9.67
CA VAL A 77 33.46 1.20 -9.41
C VAL A 77 33.86 -0.25 -9.12
N GLN A 78 34.94 -0.76 -9.70
CA GLN A 78 35.45 -2.11 -9.36
C GLN A 78 35.92 -2.22 -7.90
N GLU A 79 36.67 -1.24 -7.39
CA GLU A 79 37.09 -1.24 -5.98
C GLU A 79 35.88 -1.16 -5.05
N LEU A 80 34.88 -0.36 -5.43
CA LEU A 80 33.62 -0.27 -4.70
C LEU A 80 32.90 -1.63 -4.64
N LEU A 81 32.73 -2.32 -5.78
CA LEU A 81 32.02 -3.60 -5.84
C LEU A 81 32.78 -4.74 -5.15
N ALA A 82 34.11 -4.62 -5.02
CA ALA A 82 34.94 -5.59 -4.29
C ALA A 82 34.69 -5.57 -2.77
N ILE A 83 34.14 -4.49 -2.21
CA ILE A 83 33.78 -4.41 -0.79
C ILE A 83 32.66 -5.42 -0.52
N GLN A 84 32.88 -6.43 0.35
CA GLN A 84 31.88 -7.48 0.57
C GLN A 84 30.67 -7.03 1.41
N ASN A 85 30.88 -6.15 2.39
CA ASN A 85 29.81 -5.70 3.27
C ASN A 85 28.97 -4.60 2.59
N PRO A 86 27.66 -4.79 2.38
CA PRO A 86 26.82 -3.81 1.69
C PRO A 86 26.73 -2.44 2.38
N SER A 87 26.77 -2.40 3.72
CA SER A 87 26.72 -1.13 4.46
C SER A 87 28.01 -0.32 4.25
N THR A 88 29.17 -0.98 4.37
CA THR A 88 30.47 -0.37 4.09
C THR A 88 30.57 0.07 2.63
N ARG A 89 30.00 -0.70 1.70
CA ARG A 89 29.95 -0.35 0.29
C ARG A 89 29.14 0.92 0.04
N LEU A 90 27.97 1.07 0.67
CA LEU A 90 27.15 2.29 0.57
C LEU A 90 27.86 3.53 1.11
N ASP A 91 28.58 3.40 2.23
CA ASP A 91 29.39 4.50 2.77
C ASP A 91 30.54 4.90 1.83
N ALA A 92 31.24 3.90 1.28
CA ALA A 92 32.31 4.11 0.30
C ALA A 92 31.77 4.74 -1.00
N LEU A 93 30.59 4.31 -1.48
CA LEU A 93 29.93 4.90 -2.65
C LEU A 93 29.63 6.38 -2.43
N SER A 94 29.03 6.74 -1.29
CA SER A 94 28.73 8.13 -0.98
C SER A 94 30.00 8.99 -0.97
N SER A 95 31.11 8.45 -0.44
CA SER A 95 32.41 9.13 -0.47
C SER A 95 32.95 9.26 -1.89
N TYR A 96 32.95 8.16 -2.65
CA TYR A 96 33.42 8.11 -4.03
C TYR A 96 32.70 9.12 -4.93
N ILE A 97 31.36 9.09 -4.93
CA ILE A 97 30.53 10.01 -5.73
C ILE A 97 30.87 11.46 -5.40
N SER A 98 31.08 11.80 -4.13
CA SER A 98 31.39 13.18 -3.73
C SER A 98 32.74 13.70 -4.25
N THR A 99 33.62 12.80 -4.71
CA THR A 99 34.91 13.17 -5.33
C THR A 99 34.85 13.30 -6.86
N LEU A 100 33.80 12.76 -7.49
CA LEU A 100 33.65 12.80 -8.95
C LEU A 100 33.23 14.19 -9.42
N SER A 101 33.90 14.67 -10.48
CA SER A 101 33.48 15.81 -11.28
C SER A 101 32.40 15.43 -12.30
N ALA A 102 31.68 16.42 -12.85
CA ALA A 102 30.65 16.19 -13.86
C ALA A 102 31.17 15.41 -15.09
N THR A 103 32.43 15.61 -15.46
CA THR A 103 33.07 14.94 -16.61
C THR A 103 33.46 13.49 -16.34
N GLU A 104 33.59 13.07 -15.08
CA GLU A 104 33.98 11.70 -14.69
C GLU A 104 32.79 10.78 -14.47
N ILE A 105 31.60 11.34 -14.19
CA ILE A 105 30.39 10.56 -13.90
C ILE A 105 29.92 9.71 -15.10
N PRO A 106 29.97 10.16 -16.37
CA PRO A 106 29.58 9.33 -17.51
C PRO A 106 30.35 8.01 -17.58
N GLU A 107 31.67 8.07 -17.35
CA GLU A 107 32.53 6.88 -17.36
C GLU A 107 32.21 5.97 -16.16
N ALA A 108 32.04 6.52 -14.96
CA ALA A 108 31.65 5.74 -13.79
C ALA A 108 30.28 5.04 -13.97
N LEU A 109 29.31 5.72 -14.60
CA LEU A 109 28.02 5.13 -14.96
C LEU A 109 28.16 4.03 -16.00
N ALA A 110 28.98 4.23 -17.04
CA ALA A 110 29.25 3.23 -18.07
C ALA A 110 29.93 1.99 -17.48
N GLU A 111 30.91 2.19 -16.60
CA GLU A 111 31.59 1.12 -15.88
C GLU A 111 30.60 0.31 -15.04
N LEU A 112 29.77 0.97 -14.23
CA LEU A 112 28.74 0.35 -13.40
C LEU A 112 27.78 -0.52 -14.24
N ARG A 113 27.26 0.04 -15.34
CA ARG A 113 26.34 -0.65 -16.26
C ARG A 113 26.97 -1.83 -16.99
N ARG A 114 28.29 -1.83 -17.18
CA ARG A 114 29.02 -2.93 -17.80
C ARG A 114 29.23 -4.10 -16.83
N VAL A 115 29.47 -3.80 -15.55
CA VAL A 115 29.86 -4.83 -14.56
C VAL A 115 28.69 -5.32 -13.70
N VAL A 116 27.62 -4.52 -13.55
CA VAL A 116 26.44 -4.88 -12.76
C VAL A 116 25.25 -5.15 -13.69
N PRO A 117 24.55 -6.30 -13.53
CA PRO A 117 23.33 -6.57 -14.29
C PRO A 117 22.26 -5.49 -14.07
N HIS A 118 21.58 -5.06 -15.13
CA HIS A 118 20.58 -3.98 -15.07
C HIS A 118 19.37 -4.27 -14.14
N TRP A 119 19.12 -5.52 -13.79
CA TRP A 119 18.06 -5.91 -12.86
C TRP A 119 18.49 -5.85 -11.39
N ASP A 120 19.78 -5.69 -11.11
CA ASP A 120 20.33 -5.65 -9.76
C ASP A 120 19.89 -4.39 -9.00
N GLN A 121 19.38 -4.57 -7.78
CA GLN A 121 18.79 -3.47 -7.00
C GLN A 121 19.84 -2.51 -6.45
N GLU A 122 21.02 -3.02 -6.08
CA GLU A 122 22.11 -2.19 -5.57
C GLU A 122 22.73 -1.37 -6.70
N GLY A 123 22.93 -1.97 -7.87
CA GLY A 123 23.35 -1.26 -9.09
C GLY A 123 22.38 -0.15 -9.50
N LYS A 124 21.08 -0.37 -9.38
CA LYS A 124 20.06 0.68 -9.60
C LYS A 124 20.17 1.82 -8.60
N LEU A 125 20.36 1.51 -7.31
CA LEU A 125 20.61 2.53 -6.28
C LEU A 125 21.88 3.33 -6.59
N PHE A 126 22.95 2.67 -7.00
CA PHE A 126 24.23 3.32 -7.29
C PHE A 126 24.11 4.23 -8.51
N SER A 127 23.42 3.74 -9.55
CA SER A 127 23.10 4.52 -10.75
C SER A 127 22.24 5.74 -10.40
N HIS A 128 21.22 5.58 -9.55
CA HIS A 128 20.40 6.69 -9.06
C HIS A 128 21.26 7.75 -8.38
N MET A 129 22.15 7.36 -7.46
CA MET A 129 23.02 8.30 -6.74
C MET A 129 24.00 9.03 -7.67
N LEU A 130 24.60 8.32 -8.64
CA LEU A 130 25.50 8.91 -9.64
C LEU A 130 24.75 9.91 -10.53
N LEU A 131 23.58 9.55 -11.06
CA LEU A 131 22.76 10.42 -11.90
C LEU A 131 22.26 11.65 -11.14
N SER A 132 21.85 11.49 -9.88
CA SER A 132 21.43 12.62 -9.05
C SER A 132 22.61 13.55 -8.72
N HIS A 133 23.81 13.02 -8.51
CA HIS A 133 25.01 13.84 -8.35
C HIS A 133 25.41 14.55 -9.64
N TRP A 134 25.29 13.87 -10.79
CA TRP A 134 25.55 14.49 -12.10
C TRP A 134 24.60 15.66 -12.34
N ALA A 135 23.31 15.43 -12.17
CA ALA A 135 22.27 16.46 -12.29
C ALA A 135 22.49 17.66 -11.35
N LYS A 136 23.16 17.45 -10.22
CA LYS A 136 23.55 18.53 -9.30
C LYS A 136 24.77 19.32 -9.77
N LEU A 137 25.75 18.67 -10.38
CA LEU A 137 26.96 19.34 -10.85
C LEU A 137 26.76 20.02 -12.21
N ASP A 138 26.07 19.35 -13.12
CA ASP A 138 25.85 19.75 -14.50
C ASP A 138 24.50 19.21 -14.99
N PRO A 139 23.39 19.91 -14.67
CA PRO A 139 22.04 19.49 -15.05
C PRO A 139 21.85 19.46 -16.57
N GLU A 140 22.50 20.33 -17.35
CA GLU A 140 22.43 20.32 -18.81
C GLU A 140 23.02 19.03 -19.39
N ALA A 141 24.23 18.64 -18.98
CA ALA A 141 24.83 17.39 -19.41
C ALA A 141 24.05 16.15 -18.94
N ALA A 142 23.52 16.18 -17.72
CA ALA A 142 22.68 15.11 -17.20
C ALA A 142 21.38 14.95 -18.00
N LEU A 143 20.72 16.05 -18.38
CA LEU A 143 19.54 16.01 -19.26
C LEU A 143 19.88 15.52 -20.67
N ALA A 144 21.01 15.98 -21.23
CA ALA A 144 21.47 15.54 -22.54
C ALA A 144 21.73 14.02 -22.58
N SER A 145 22.19 13.43 -21.46
CA SER A 145 22.40 11.99 -21.35
C SER A 145 21.14 11.14 -21.56
N LEU A 146 19.95 11.74 -21.44
CA LEU A 146 18.68 11.04 -21.61
C LEU A 146 18.31 10.82 -23.08
N GLN A 147 18.96 11.50 -24.04
CA GLN A 147 18.69 11.33 -25.48
C GLN A 147 18.96 9.91 -25.97
N GLU A 148 19.98 9.24 -25.42
CA GLU A 148 20.45 7.93 -25.88
C GLU A 148 20.14 6.80 -24.87
N VAL A 149 19.28 7.06 -23.87
CA VAL A 149 19.04 6.09 -22.79
C VAL A 149 18.15 4.93 -23.25
N ASP A 150 18.65 3.70 -23.06
CA ASP A 150 17.82 2.49 -23.21
C ASP A 150 16.86 2.35 -22.02
N THR A 151 15.66 2.90 -22.17
CA THR A 151 14.61 2.88 -21.12
C THR A 151 14.09 1.48 -20.81
N ASN A 152 14.30 0.47 -21.67
CA ASN A 152 13.93 -0.91 -21.34
C ASN A 152 14.86 -1.50 -20.28
N ARG A 153 16.13 -1.08 -20.27
CA ARG A 153 17.14 -1.52 -19.29
C ARG A 153 17.26 -0.57 -18.10
N TYR A 154 17.14 0.74 -18.34
CA TYR A 154 17.44 1.81 -17.40
C TYR A 154 16.28 2.81 -17.26
N GLY A 155 15.05 2.29 -17.11
CA GLY A 155 13.83 3.10 -17.02
C GLY A 155 13.80 4.08 -15.83
N GLU A 156 14.62 3.85 -14.81
CA GLU A 156 14.76 4.73 -13.64
C GLU A 156 15.64 5.96 -13.88
N ALA A 157 16.45 5.97 -14.93
CA ALA A 157 17.44 7.02 -15.16
C ALA A 157 16.81 8.40 -15.41
N PRO A 158 15.78 8.56 -16.27
CA PRO A 158 15.09 9.85 -16.44
C PRO A 158 14.54 10.38 -15.12
N LEU A 159 13.91 9.52 -14.32
CA LEU A 159 13.32 9.93 -13.05
C LEU A 159 14.38 10.37 -12.03
N SER A 160 15.55 9.72 -12.03
CA SER A 160 16.66 10.06 -11.12
C SER A 160 17.27 11.43 -11.44
N VAL A 161 17.48 11.71 -12.74
CA VAL A 161 17.97 13.01 -13.21
C VAL A 161 16.94 14.09 -12.91
N ILE A 162 15.68 13.87 -13.33
CA ILE A 162 14.63 14.87 -13.16
C ILE A 162 14.31 15.14 -11.69
N ALA A 163 14.29 14.13 -10.82
CA ALA A 163 14.10 14.35 -9.39
C ALA A 163 15.20 15.25 -8.81
N ALA A 164 16.46 14.99 -9.15
CA ALA A 164 17.58 15.77 -8.65
C ALA A 164 17.59 17.22 -9.18
N ILE A 165 17.17 17.43 -10.42
CA ILE A 165 16.99 18.78 -10.99
C ILE A 165 15.82 19.47 -10.31
N ALA A 166 14.65 18.83 -10.21
CA ALA A 166 13.47 19.43 -9.58
C ALA A 166 13.68 19.75 -8.09
N ALA A 167 14.51 18.97 -7.39
CA ALA A 167 14.90 19.24 -6.01
C ALA A 167 15.76 20.51 -5.85
N GLN A 168 16.35 21.04 -6.92
CA GLN A 168 17.18 22.26 -6.91
C GLN A 168 16.52 23.41 -7.66
N ASP A 169 15.96 23.12 -8.84
CA ASP A 169 15.34 24.06 -9.76
C ASP A 169 14.15 23.36 -10.46
N PRO A 170 12.94 23.42 -9.86
CA PRO A 170 11.72 22.89 -10.45
C PRO A 170 11.43 23.47 -11.83
N GLN A 171 11.72 24.76 -12.04
CA GLN A 171 11.41 25.45 -13.29
C GLN A 171 12.23 24.90 -14.46
N ARG A 172 13.49 24.56 -14.21
CA ARG A 172 14.33 23.88 -15.20
C ARG A 172 13.81 22.51 -15.60
N ALA A 173 13.38 21.71 -14.63
CA ALA A 173 12.77 20.40 -14.93
C ALA A 173 11.47 20.54 -15.72
N ILE A 174 10.65 21.55 -15.40
CA ILE A 174 9.41 21.86 -16.12
C ILE A 174 9.71 22.35 -17.55
N ALA A 175 10.71 23.20 -17.72
CA ALA A 175 11.12 23.70 -19.03
C ALA A 175 11.55 22.53 -19.93
N TRP A 176 12.35 21.60 -19.40
CA TRP A 176 12.75 20.40 -20.14
C TRP A 176 11.57 19.46 -20.46
N LEU A 177 10.65 19.24 -19.51
CA LEU A 177 9.45 18.42 -19.76
C LEU A 177 8.59 19.00 -20.91
N ASN A 178 8.54 20.32 -21.03
CA ASN A 178 7.77 21.01 -22.07
C ASN A 178 8.56 21.26 -23.36
N ASP A 179 9.85 20.89 -23.40
CA ASP A 179 10.67 21.02 -24.59
C ASP A 179 10.23 19.97 -25.63
N PRO A 180 9.85 20.37 -26.87
CA PRO A 180 9.52 19.43 -27.93
C PRO A 180 10.70 18.54 -28.34
N GLU A 181 11.94 18.96 -28.08
CA GLU A 181 13.16 18.18 -28.36
C GLU A 181 13.48 17.16 -27.25
N ASN A 182 12.70 17.14 -26.15
CA ASN A 182 12.89 16.12 -25.13
C ASN A 182 12.57 14.72 -25.72
N PRO A 183 13.40 13.69 -25.43
CA PRO A 183 13.29 12.37 -26.05
C PRO A 183 12.00 11.61 -25.70
N PHE A 184 11.22 12.11 -24.74
CA PHE A 184 9.96 11.55 -24.28
C PHE A 184 8.74 12.39 -24.65
N ALA A 185 8.88 13.48 -25.41
CA ALA A 185 7.79 14.41 -25.73
C ALA A 185 6.53 13.72 -26.30
N GLY A 186 6.72 12.69 -27.15
CA GLY A 186 5.63 11.88 -27.72
C GLY A 186 5.04 10.81 -26.79
N SER A 187 5.64 10.58 -25.63
CA SER A 187 5.28 9.49 -24.70
C SER A 187 4.41 10.01 -23.56
N LYS A 188 3.08 9.97 -23.75
CA LYS A 188 2.09 10.42 -22.74
C LYS A 188 2.31 9.78 -21.37
N TRP A 189 2.59 8.48 -21.35
CA TRP A 189 2.83 7.78 -20.09
C TRP A 189 4.08 8.35 -19.41
N MET A 190 5.20 8.51 -20.13
CA MET A 190 6.44 9.02 -19.54
C MET A 190 6.29 10.46 -19.06
N ASN A 191 5.62 11.33 -19.83
CA ASN A 191 5.30 12.70 -19.42
C ASN A 191 4.51 12.74 -18.10
N GLN A 192 3.56 11.83 -17.91
CA GLN A 192 2.83 11.68 -16.65
C GLN A 192 3.78 11.35 -15.48
N PHE A 193 4.69 10.39 -15.66
CA PHE A 193 5.65 9.99 -14.61
C PHE A 193 6.67 11.08 -14.29
N ILE A 194 7.18 11.78 -15.31
CA ILE A 194 8.09 12.92 -15.15
C ILE A 194 7.37 14.03 -14.40
N ALA A 195 6.14 14.39 -14.78
CA ALA A 195 5.37 15.43 -14.11
C ALA A 195 5.12 15.11 -12.63
N GLY A 196 4.78 13.85 -12.32
CA GLY A 196 4.66 13.40 -10.93
C GLY A 196 5.96 13.44 -10.15
N THR A 197 7.09 13.14 -10.79
CA THR A 197 8.42 13.24 -10.18
C THR A 197 8.78 14.68 -9.84
N ILE A 198 8.57 15.61 -10.77
CA ILE A 198 8.78 17.05 -10.54
C ILE A 198 7.92 17.52 -9.36
N SER A 199 6.62 17.26 -9.40
CA SER A 199 5.68 17.64 -8.33
C SER A 199 6.08 17.09 -6.96
N LYS A 200 6.50 15.82 -6.91
CA LYS A 200 6.90 15.14 -5.67
C LYS A 200 8.14 15.77 -5.02
N GLU A 201 9.07 16.29 -5.82
CA GLU A 201 10.24 16.99 -5.31
C GLU A 201 9.94 18.46 -4.99
N TRP A 202 9.14 19.11 -5.82
CA TRP A 202 8.79 20.52 -5.64
C TRP A 202 7.88 20.76 -4.43
N VAL A 203 6.93 19.85 -4.15
CA VAL A 203 6.02 19.97 -2.98
C VAL A 203 6.78 20.01 -1.65
N ARG A 204 8.02 19.49 -1.58
CA ARG A 204 8.86 19.57 -0.38
C ARG A 204 9.45 20.97 -0.16
N GLN A 205 9.52 21.78 -1.20
CA GLN A 205 10.06 23.14 -1.18
C GLN A 205 8.94 24.18 -1.10
N ASP A 206 7.95 24.07 -1.98
CA ASP A 206 6.81 24.98 -2.08
C ASP A 206 5.54 24.21 -2.49
N PRO A 207 4.75 23.74 -1.51
CA PRO A 207 3.52 22.99 -1.78
C PRO A 207 2.50 23.76 -2.62
N GLU A 208 2.38 25.07 -2.42
CA GLU A 208 1.34 25.89 -3.06
C GLU A 208 1.69 26.14 -4.53
N ALA A 209 2.95 26.46 -4.82
CA ALA A 209 3.40 26.61 -6.20
C ALA A 209 3.35 25.29 -6.98
N ALA A 210 3.75 24.17 -6.34
CA ALA A 210 3.65 22.84 -6.95
C ALA A 210 2.20 22.45 -7.25
N LEU A 211 1.26 22.72 -6.33
CA LEU A 211 -0.17 22.44 -6.55
C LEU A 211 -0.76 23.32 -7.66
N THR A 212 -0.40 24.60 -7.68
CA THR A 212 -0.82 25.55 -8.73
C THR A 212 -0.36 25.04 -10.10
N TRP A 213 0.91 24.65 -10.22
CA TRP A 213 1.43 24.06 -11.44
C TRP A 213 0.68 22.78 -11.82
N ALA A 214 0.54 21.83 -10.89
CA ALA A 214 -0.13 20.56 -11.12
C ALA A 214 -1.58 20.70 -11.63
N ARG A 215 -2.29 21.78 -11.25
CA ARG A 215 -3.63 22.10 -11.76
C ARG A 215 -3.62 22.66 -13.19
N SER A 216 -2.55 23.37 -13.57
CA SER A 216 -2.42 24.08 -14.85
C SER A 216 -1.84 23.25 -16.00
N VAL A 217 -1.15 22.14 -15.72
CA VAL A 217 -0.49 21.34 -16.76
C VAL A 217 -1.48 20.66 -17.74
N PRO A 218 -1.01 20.31 -18.96
CA PRO A 218 -1.78 19.52 -19.91
C PRO A 218 -2.32 18.20 -19.32
N THR A 219 -3.41 17.69 -19.91
CA THR A 219 -4.15 16.53 -19.37
C THR A 219 -3.29 15.26 -19.21
N ASP A 220 -2.33 15.03 -20.10
CA ASP A 220 -1.41 13.89 -20.04
C ASP A 220 -0.38 14.00 -18.90
N GLN A 221 -0.11 15.20 -18.40
CA GLN A 221 0.78 15.45 -17.26
C GLN A 221 0.01 15.60 -15.94
N ARG A 222 -1.23 16.09 -16.00
CA ARG A 222 -2.05 16.54 -14.84
C ARG A 222 -2.24 15.47 -13.78
N LEU A 223 -2.59 14.24 -14.18
CA LEU A 223 -2.77 13.15 -13.22
C LEU A 223 -1.47 12.89 -12.44
N GLY A 224 -0.34 12.76 -13.14
CA GLY A 224 0.96 12.53 -12.52
C GLY A 224 1.34 13.66 -11.57
N ALA A 225 1.23 14.92 -12.02
CA ALA A 225 1.55 16.09 -11.23
C ALA A 225 0.69 16.17 -9.95
N LEU A 226 -0.63 15.95 -10.05
CA LEU A 226 -1.53 15.97 -8.89
C LEU A 226 -1.25 14.83 -7.92
N THR A 227 -1.03 13.60 -8.41
CA THR A 227 -0.63 12.46 -7.56
C THR A 227 0.70 12.73 -6.85
N GLY A 228 1.67 13.34 -7.53
CA GLY A 228 2.96 13.71 -6.93
C GLY A 228 2.81 14.70 -5.77
N VAL A 229 2.01 15.76 -5.94
CA VAL A 229 1.76 16.76 -4.88
C VAL A 229 0.90 16.17 -3.76
N LEU A 230 -0.33 15.76 -4.09
CA LEU A 230 -1.35 15.43 -3.10
C LEU A 230 -1.09 14.07 -2.43
N GLY A 231 -0.50 13.11 -3.15
CA GLY A 231 -0.02 11.87 -2.54
C GLY A 231 1.09 12.12 -1.52
N SER A 232 2.02 13.04 -1.81
CA SER A 232 3.09 13.40 -0.86
C SER A 232 2.54 14.11 0.38
N ILE A 233 1.59 15.03 0.21
CA ILE A 233 0.91 15.68 1.34
C ILE A 233 0.18 14.61 2.17
N ALA A 234 -0.54 13.69 1.53
CA ALA A 234 -1.34 12.67 2.21
C ALA A 234 -0.52 11.74 3.13
N MET A 235 0.76 11.49 2.80
CA MET A 235 1.67 10.72 3.65
C MET A 235 1.89 11.35 5.03
N THR A 236 1.74 12.68 5.15
CA THR A 236 2.01 13.43 6.38
C THR A 236 0.73 13.99 6.99
N ASP A 237 -0.14 14.57 6.15
CA ASP A 237 -1.40 15.21 6.49
C ASP A 237 -2.50 14.81 5.48
N PRO A 238 -3.13 13.65 5.66
CA PRO A 238 -4.16 13.16 4.74
C PRO A 238 -5.43 14.03 4.74
N LEU A 239 -5.76 14.70 5.85
CA LEU A 239 -6.91 15.60 5.91
C LEU A 239 -6.69 16.85 5.04
N ARG A 240 -5.48 17.44 5.10
CA ARG A 240 -5.12 18.55 4.21
C ARG A 240 -5.16 18.12 2.75
N ALA A 241 -4.59 16.96 2.42
CA ALA A 241 -4.60 16.45 1.04
C ALA A 241 -6.04 16.23 0.54
N ALA A 242 -6.90 15.63 1.36
CA ALA A 242 -8.32 15.43 1.06
C ALA A 242 -9.04 16.76 0.78
N THR A 243 -8.81 17.77 1.62
CA THR A 243 -9.40 19.11 1.45
C THR A 243 -8.97 19.73 0.10
N LEU A 244 -7.68 19.70 -0.21
CA LEU A 244 -7.13 20.25 -1.45
C LEU A 244 -7.58 19.49 -2.70
N ALA A 245 -7.85 18.18 -2.58
CA ALA A 245 -8.36 17.37 -3.68
C ALA A 245 -9.80 17.74 -4.07
N MET A 246 -10.61 18.23 -3.12
CA MET A 246 -11.98 18.68 -3.38
C MET A 246 -12.07 19.99 -4.15
N GLU A 247 -10.99 20.76 -4.20
CA GLU A 247 -10.87 21.96 -5.03
C GLU A 247 -10.52 21.63 -6.49
N ILE A 248 -10.20 20.37 -6.82
CA ILE A 248 -9.94 19.95 -8.19
C ILE A 248 -11.29 19.76 -8.91
N GLU A 249 -11.33 20.20 -10.17
CA GLU A 249 -12.45 19.95 -11.06
C GLU A 249 -12.79 18.44 -11.11
N PRO A 250 -14.09 18.07 -11.03
CA PRO A 250 -14.52 16.68 -11.19
C PRO A 250 -14.00 16.04 -12.48
N GLY A 251 -13.59 14.77 -12.38
CA GLY A 251 -13.12 13.98 -13.51
C GLY A 251 -12.08 12.95 -13.11
N LYS A 252 -11.61 12.18 -14.10
CA LYS A 252 -10.75 11.00 -13.89
C LYS A 252 -9.48 11.27 -13.08
N SER A 253 -8.88 12.47 -13.22
CA SER A 253 -7.69 12.83 -12.44
C SER A 253 -8.01 13.00 -10.96
N ARG A 254 -9.12 13.68 -10.63
CA ARG A 254 -9.58 13.85 -9.25
C ARG A 254 -9.98 12.51 -8.63
N GLU A 255 -10.78 11.71 -9.33
CA GLU A 255 -11.19 10.37 -8.86
C GLU A 255 -9.96 9.52 -8.48
N HIS A 256 -8.90 9.59 -9.29
CA HIS A 256 -7.67 8.84 -9.04
C HIS A 256 -6.94 9.35 -7.80
N VAL A 257 -6.72 10.66 -7.70
CA VAL A 257 -5.98 11.28 -6.59
C VAL A 257 -6.73 11.12 -5.27
N VAL A 258 -8.06 11.25 -5.27
CA VAL A 258 -8.91 11.01 -4.09
C VAL A 258 -8.74 9.58 -3.59
N ALA A 259 -8.68 8.60 -4.49
CA ALA A 259 -8.44 7.21 -4.13
C ALA A 259 -7.02 6.95 -3.60
N ASP A 260 -6.00 7.67 -4.11
CA ASP A 260 -4.63 7.58 -3.60
C ASP A 260 -4.52 8.17 -2.19
N ILE A 261 -5.18 9.31 -1.94
CA ILE A 261 -5.27 9.93 -0.62
C ILE A 261 -5.96 8.97 0.36
N ALA A 262 -7.07 8.37 -0.05
CA ALA A 262 -7.82 7.41 0.77
C ALA A 262 -6.95 6.21 1.17
N GLN A 263 -6.16 5.69 0.23
CA GLN A 263 -5.21 4.61 0.48
C GLN A 263 -4.13 5.01 1.50
N ALA A 264 -3.50 6.18 1.30
CA ALA A 264 -2.46 6.68 2.20
C ALA A 264 -3.00 6.98 3.61
N TRP A 265 -4.21 7.53 3.69
CA TRP A 265 -4.88 7.77 4.96
C TRP A 265 -5.21 6.45 5.66
N ALA A 266 -5.77 5.49 4.93
CA ALA A 266 -6.15 4.20 5.50
C ALA A 266 -4.97 3.41 6.06
N ALA A 267 -3.78 3.58 5.49
CA ALA A 267 -2.55 2.96 5.99
C ALA A 267 -2.14 3.49 7.39
N LYS A 268 -2.59 4.69 7.75
CA LYS A 268 -2.34 5.34 9.05
C LYS A 268 -3.53 5.22 10.01
N ASP A 269 -4.73 5.44 9.50
CA ASP A 269 -5.98 5.39 10.24
C ASP A 269 -7.13 4.98 9.29
N PRO A 270 -7.45 3.68 9.21
CA PRO A 270 -8.48 3.18 8.29
C PRO A 270 -9.88 3.68 8.64
N ARG A 271 -10.19 3.93 9.92
CA ARG A 271 -11.51 4.39 10.35
C ARG A 271 -11.73 5.86 9.98
N ALA A 272 -10.71 6.70 10.18
CA ALA A 272 -10.78 8.11 9.75
C ALA A 272 -10.86 8.25 8.22
N ALA A 273 -10.08 7.44 7.49
CA ALA A 273 -10.16 7.41 6.02
C ALA A 273 -11.54 6.98 5.54
N LEU A 274 -12.13 5.96 6.16
CA LEU A 274 -13.47 5.49 5.86
C LEU A 274 -14.52 6.56 6.08
N ALA A 275 -14.50 7.22 7.25
CA ALA A 275 -15.44 8.30 7.57
C ALA A 275 -15.38 9.45 6.56
N TRP A 276 -14.17 9.79 6.06
CA TRP A 276 -14.03 10.77 4.99
C TRP A 276 -14.62 10.27 3.66
N VAL A 277 -14.30 9.04 3.28
CA VAL A 277 -14.76 8.44 2.02
C VAL A 277 -16.28 8.26 1.98
N GLU A 278 -16.91 7.96 3.10
CA GLU A 278 -18.37 7.89 3.20
C GLU A 278 -19.07 9.22 2.93
N GLY A 279 -18.39 10.33 3.23
CA GLY A 279 -18.86 11.69 2.92
C GLY A 279 -18.60 12.13 1.48
N LEU A 280 -17.91 11.33 0.66
CA LEU A 280 -17.66 11.67 -0.74
C LEU A 280 -18.89 11.45 -1.62
N GLU A 281 -19.14 12.38 -2.53
CA GLU A 281 -20.21 12.29 -3.52
C GLU A 281 -19.73 11.68 -4.86
N ASN A 282 -20.68 11.29 -5.69
CA ASN A 282 -20.49 11.00 -7.12
C ASN A 282 -19.45 9.90 -7.41
N ASP A 283 -18.63 10.13 -8.44
CA ASP A 283 -17.68 9.17 -9.01
C ASP A 283 -16.39 8.99 -8.18
N ASP A 284 -16.16 9.84 -7.18
CA ASP A 284 -14.95 9.80 -6.33
C ASP A 284 -15.01 8.65 -5.31
N ARG A 285 -16.19 8.40 -4.74
CA ARG A 285 -16.39 7.45 -3.63
C ARG A 285 -16.03 6.00 -3.99
N PRO A 286 -16.47 5.42 -5.12
CA PRO A 286 -16.33 3.97 -5.33
C PRO A 286 -14.86 3.50 -5.32
N LYS A 287 -13.96 4.23 -5.99
CA LYS A 287 -12.54 3.85 -6.04
C LYS A 287 -11.86 4.09 -4.68
N ALA A 288 -12.15 5.22 -4.04
CA ALA A 288 -11.59 5.55 -2.73
C ALA A 288 -12.04 4.57 -1.63
N LEU A 289 -13.29 4.12 -1.66
CA LEU A 289 -13.84 3.13 -0.73
C LEU A 289 -13.16 1.78 -0.91
N ASN A 290 -13.04 1.31 -2.15
CA ASN A 290 -12.35 0.04 -2.43
C ASN A 290 -10.90 0.07 -1.93
N ASN A 291 -10.15 1.15 -2.18
CA ASN A 291 -8.78 1.29 -1.71
C ASN A 291 -8.70 1.33 -0.18
N THR A 292 -9.61 2.06 0.47
CA THR A 292 -9.69 2.14 1.93
C THR A 292 -9.93 0.78 2.55
N LEU A 293 -10.91 0.03 2.05
CA LEU A 293 -11.25 -1.31 2.53
C LEU A 293 -10.11 -2.31 2.32
N ALA A 294 -9.45 -2.25 1.16
CA ALA A 294 -8.32 -3.12 0.88
C ALA A 294 -7.14 -2.89 1.84
N ILE A 295 -6.86 -1.64 2.21
CA ILE A 295 -5.81 -1.33 3.20
C ILE A 295 -6.26 -1.70 4.61
N TRP A 296 -7.50 -1.39 4.99
CA TRP A 296 -8.03 -1.75 6.29
C TRP A 296 -8.01 -3.27 6.52
N ALA A 297 -8.36 -4.05 5.50
CA ALA A 297 -8.35 -5.50 5.58
C ALA A 297 -6.95 -6.12 5.73
N GLN A 298 -5.88 -5.42 5.33
CA GLN A 298 -4.51 -5.91 5.54
C GLN A 298 -4.13 -5.91 7.03
N SER A 299 -4.57 -4.91 7.78
CA SER A 299 -4.31 -4.79 9.22
C SER A 299 -5.38 -5.46 10.08
N GLU A 300 -6.66 -5.17 9.82
CA GLU A 300 -7.83 -5.55 10.61
C GLU A 300 -8.92 -6.22 9.73
N PRO A 301 -8.67 -7.42 9.17
CA PRO A 301 -9.57 -8.05 8.20
C PRO A 301 -10.99 -8.29 8.75
N GLN A 302 -11.11 -8.70 10.01
CA GLN A 302 -12.42 -8.96 10.64
C GLN A 302 -13.26 -7.69 10.75
N ALA A 303 -12.65 -6.57 11.18
CA ALA A 303 -13.37 -5.31 11.32
C ALA A 303 -13.79 -4.73 9.95
N ALA A 304 -12.93 -4.86 8.93
CA ALA A 304 -13.27 -4.47 7.57
C ALA A 304 -14.41 -5.34 6.99
N ALA A 305 -14.40 -6.64 7.30
CA ALA A 305 -15.41 -7.59 6.89
C ALA A 305 -16.77 -7.34 7.56
N GLU A 306 -16.78 -6.99 8.85
CA GLU A 306 -17.97 -6.57 9.58
C GLU A 306 -18.59 -5.33 8.93
N TYR A 307 -17.78 -4.31 8.65
CA TYR A 307 -18.24 -3.11 7.95
C TYR A 307 -18.87 -3.45 6.59
N VAL A 308 -18.22 -4.29 5.78
CA VAL A 308 -18.76 -4.70 4.48
C VAL A 308 -20.09 -5.42 4.66
N ALA A 309 -20.20 -6.34 5.62
CA ALA A 309 -21.43 -7.08 5.89
C ALA A 309 -22.60 -6.16 6.29
N GLU A 310 -22.34 -5.13 7.08
CA GLU A 310 -23.33 -4.13 7.49
C GLU A 310 -23.76 -3.18 6.37
N ASN A 311 -22.91 -3.01 5.34
CA ASN A 311 -23.09 -2.04 4.26
C ASN A 311 -23.24 -2.70 2.88
N LEU A 312 -23.61 -3.99 2.83
CA LEU A 312 -23.90 -4.67 1.56
C LEU A 312 -25.15 -4.07 0.91
N ASP A 313 -24.97 -3.48 -0.26
CA ASP A 313 -26.05 -3.14 -1.18
C ASP A 313 -26.50 -4.41 -1.93
N GLU A 314 -27.81 -4.65 -1.96
CA GLU A 314 -28.43 -5.79 -2.66
C GLU A 314 -28.07 -5.81 -4.16
N GLU A 315 -27.84 -4.64 -4.79
CA GLU A 315 -27.58 -4.59 -6.23
C GLU A 315 -26.13 -4.97 -6.60
N LYS A 316 -25.13 -4.67 -5.76
CA LYS A 316 -23.69 -4.77 -6.14
C LYS A 316 -22.73 -5.22 -5.01
N PRO A 317 -23.03 -6.28 -4.24
CA PRO A 317 -22.21 -6.68 -3.09
C PRO A 317 -20.78 -7.10 -3.47
N HIS A 318 -20.59 -7.64 -4.68
CA HIS A 318 -19.32 -8.24 -5.14
C HIS A 318 -18.09 -7.31 -5.10
N LYS A 319 -18.23 -5.98 -5.26
CA LYS A 319 -17.05 -5.09 -5.32
C LYS A 319 -16.39 -4.91 -3.95
N LEU A 320 -17.19 -4.58 -2.92
CA LEU A 320 -16.69 -4.37 -1.57
C LEU A 320 -16.18 -5.68 -0.96
N VAL A 321 -16.93 -6.76 -1.19
CA VAL A 321 -16.55 -8.12 -0.76
C VAL A 321 -15.19 -8.49 -1.33
N LYS A 322 -14.98 -8.26 -2.63
CA LYS A 322 -13.70 -8.55 -3.28
C LYS A 322 -12.54 -7.77 -2.64
N SER A 323 -12.69 -6.47 -2.39
CA SER A 323 -11.62 -5.63 -1.81
C SER A 323 -11.14 -6.12 -0.45
N VAL A 324 -12.05 -6.59 0.42
CA VAL A 324 -11.68 -7.15 1.72
C VAL A 324 -11.16 -8.58 1.58
N ALA A 325 -11.82 -9.41 0.78
CA ALA A 325 -11.46 -10.81 0.59
C ALA A 325 -10.03 -10.98 0.05
N GLU A 326 -9.62 -10.21 -0.97
CA GLU A 326 -8.30 -10.33 -1.59
C GLU A 326 -7.17 -10.13 -0.57
N ALA A 327 -7.32 -9.14 0.31
CA ALA A 327 -6.35 -8.89 1.38
C ALA A 327 -6.38 -10.00 2.46
N TRP A 328 -7.59 -10.47 2.83
CA TRP A 328 -7.75 -11.48 3.88
C TRP A 328 -7.26 -12.86 3.44
N ILE A 329 -7.53 -13.27 2.19
CA ILE A 329 -7.14 -14.56 1.61
C ILE A 329 -5.62 -14.77 1.70
N GLY A 330 -4.83 -13.73 1.46
CA GLY A 330 -3.37 -13.80 1.56
C GLY A 330 -2.85 -14.11 2.98
N LYS A 331 -3.63 -13.79 4.03
CA LYS A 331 -3.25 -13.94 5.44
C LYS A 331 -3.90 -15.18 6.09
N ALA A 332 -5.20 -15.35 5.89
CA ALA A 332 -6.02 -16.40 6.50
C ALA A 332 -7.13 -16.83 5.51
N PRO A 333 -6.80 -17.68 4.51
CA PRO A 333 -7.76 -18.07 3.48
C PRO A 333 -8.94 -18.88 4.03
N ASP A 334 -8.76 -19.57 5.16
CA ASP A 334 -9.81 -20.32 5.82
C ASP A 334 -10.83 -19.42 6.52
N GLU A 335 -10.37 -18.38 7.19
CA GLU A 335 -11.26 -17.37 7.78
C GLU A 335 -11.99 -16.57 6.70
N ALA A 336 -11.28 -16.19 5.63
CA ALA A 336 -11.88 -15.49 4.50
C ALA A 336 -12.97 -16.34 3.81
N ALA A 337 -12.74 -17.64 3.61
CA ALA A 337 -13.75 -18.55 3.08
C ALA A 337 -14.97 -18.64 4.01
N LYS A 338 -14.77 -18.77 5.32
CA LYS A 338 -15.89 -18.81 6.29
C LYS A 338 -16.72 -17.53 6.26
N TRP A 339 -16.08 -16.37 6.15
CA TRP A 339 -16.77 -15.09 5.99
C TRP A 339 -17.52 -15.00 4.66
N LEU A 340 -16.91 -15.37 3.53
CA LEU A 340 -17.58 -15.37 2.23
C LEU A 340 -18.83 -16.27 2.22
N ALA A 341 -18.81 -17.38 2.97
CA ALA A 341 -19.95 -18.29 3.10
C ALA A 341 -21.09 -17.74 3.97
N SER A 342 -20.82 -16.75 4.84
CA SER A 342 -21.86 -16.13 5.68
C SER A 342 -22.61 -14.99 4.98
N LEU A 343 -22.12 -14.53 3.83
CA LEU A 343 -22.69 -13.40 3.11
C LEU A 343 -23.76 -13.84 2.10
N PRO A 344 -24.79 -12.99 1.86
CA PRO A 344 -25.79 -13.22 0.81
C PRO A 344 -25.21 -12.88 -0.58
N LEU A 345 -24.24 -13.66 -1.04
CA LEU A 345 -23.54 -13.41 -2.30
C LEU A 345 -24.34 -13.91 -3.51
N ASN A 346 -24.44 -13.06 -4.54
CA ASN A 346 -24.83 -13.49 -5.88
C ASN A 346 -23.67 -14.17 -6.61
N GLU A 347 -23.93 -14.68 -7.82
CA GLU A 347 -22.94 -15.44 -8.61
C GLU A 347 -21.60 -14.70 -8.77
N LYS A 348 -21.63 -13.38 -9.01
CA LYS A 348 -20.42 -12.57 -9.17
C LYS A 348 -19.64 -12.45 -7.86
N GLY A 349 -20.31 -12.29 -6.73
CA GLY A 349 -19.68 -12.27 -5.41
C GLY A 349 -19.13 -13.64 -5.01
N ALA A 350 -19.88 -14.71 -5.32
CA ALA A 350 -19.48 -16.09 -5.03
C ALA A 350 -18.18 -16.49 -5.73
N LYS A 351 -17.83 -15.89 -6.88
CA LYS A 351 -16.54 -16.18 -7.57
C LYS A 351 -15.32 -15.91 -6.69
N VAL A 352 -15.40 -15.01 -5.72
CA VAL A 352 -14.29 -14.75 -4.79
C VAL A 352 -14.01 -15.97 -3.88
N MET A 353 -15.02 -16.81 -3.64
CA MET A 353 -14.85 -18.09 -2.92
C MET A 353 -13.89 -19.04 -3.65
N ASN A 354 -13.85 -18.99 -4.99
CA ASN A 354 -12.92 -19.79 -5.78
C ASN A 354 -11.47 -19.52 -5.37
N ASP A 355 -11.10 -18.25 -5.27
CA ASP A 355 -9.74 -17.84 -4.91
C ASP A 355 -9.42 -18.18 -3.45
N ALA A 356 -10.38 -17.98 -2.54
CA ALA A 356 -10.21 -18.35 -1.13
C ALA A 356 -9.96 -19.85 -0.96
N MET A 357 -10.79 -20.68 -1.61
CA MET A 357 -10.64 -22.14 -1.56
C MET A 357 -9.39 -22.63 -2.26
N TRP A 358 -8.99 -22.00 -3.37
CA TRP A 358 -7.72 -22.34 -4.02
C TRP A 358 -6.54 -22.13 -3.07
N HIS A 359 -6.45 -20.98 -2.38
CA HIS A 359 -5.37 -20.70 -1.43
C HIS A 359 -5.46 -21.58 -0.17
N TRP A 360 -6.66 -21.81 0.36
CA TRP A 360 -6.84 -22.69 1.51
C TRP A 360 -6.41 -24.12 1.18
N THR A 361 -6.81 -24.66 0.04
CA THR A 361 -6.44 -26.02 -0.37
C THR A 361 -4.93 -26.18 -0.56
N HIS A 362 -4.23 -25.19 -1.10
CA HIS A 362 -2.75 -25.21 -1.16
C HIS A 362 -2.09 -25.23 0.22
N LYS A 363 -2.71 -24.55 1.20
CA LYS A 363 -2.19 -24.45 2.58
C LYS A 363 -2.53 -25.68 3.42
N ASN A 364 -3.76 -26.19 3.30
CA ASN A 364 -4.27 -27.34 4.04
C ASN A 364 -5.47 -27.97 3.30
N PRO A 365 -5.23 -28.95 2.42
CA PRO A 365 -6.27 -29.53 1.56
C PRO A 365 -7.32 -30.33 2.34
N GLU A 366 -6.92 -31.02 3.41
CA GLU A 366 -7.84 -31.80 4.24
C GLU A 366 -8.85 -30.89 4.94
N ALA A 367 -8.38 -29.85 5.64
CA ALA A 367 -9.26 -28.92 6.33
C ALA A 367 -10.20 -28.17 5.37
N ALA A 368 -9.70 -27.78 4.20
CA ALA A 368 -10.49 -27.13 3.16
C ALA A 368 -11.61 -28.05 2.63
N ALA A 369 -11.26 -29.31 2.33
CA ALA A 369 -12.21 -30.31 1.83
C ALA A 369 -13.28 -30.66 2.88
N THR A 370 -12.89 -30.88 4.14
CA THR A 370 -13.83 -31.15 5.23
C THR A 370 -14.81 -30.00 5.42
N TRP A 371 -14.31 -28.76 5.51
CA TRP A 371 -15.19 -27.61 5.69
C TRP A 371 -16.15 -27.41 4.51
N LEU A 372 -15.66 -27.59 3.27
CA LEU A 372 -16.48 -27.41 2.06
C LEU A 372 -17.55 -28.51 1.91
N ALA A 373 -17.27 -29.74 2.35
CA ALA A 373 -18.22 -30.85 2.33
C ALA A 373 -19.49 -30.52 3.13
N ASP A 374 -19.34 -29.82 4.25
CA ASP A 374 -20.41 -29.44 5.17
C ASP A 374 -21.21 -28.20 4.75
N GLN A 375 -20.79 -27.50 3.68
CA GLN A 375 -21.50 -26.31 3.19
C GLN A 375 -22.82 -26.71 2.49
N PRO A 376 -23.88 -25.89 2.63
CA PRO A 376 -25.13 -26.12 1.92
C PRO A 376 -24.94 -25.98 0.40
N ALA A 377 -25.72 -26.76 -0.37
CA ALA A 377 -25.75 -26.63 -1.82
C ALA A 377 -26.15 -25.20 -2.24
N GLY A 378 -25.43 -24.63 -3.21
CA GLY A 378 -25.65 -23.27 -3.67
C GLY A 378 -24.44 -22.69 -4.39
N GLN A 379 -24.59 -21.48 -4.91
CA GLN A 379 -23.57 -20.82 -5.75
C GLN A 379 -22.21 -20.68 -5.05
N VAL A 380 -22.21 -20.34 -3.76
CA VAL A 380 -20.98 -20.18 -2.98
C VAL A 380 -20.24 -21.52 -2.83
N ARG A 381 -20.95 -22.61 -2.52
CA ARG A 381 -20.35 -23.95 -2.44
C ARG A 381 -19.80 -24.40 -3.80
N ASP A 382 -20.57 -24.21 -4.87
CA ASP A 382 -20.16 -24.59 -6.23
C ASP A 382 -18.88 -23.84 -6.67
N GLN A 383 -18.75 -22.55 -6.35
CA GLN A 383 -17.52 -21.78 -6.59
C GLN A 383 -16.36 -22.26 -5.70
N GLY A 384 -16.64 -22.60 -4.45
CA GLY A 384 -15.66 -23.20 -3.55
C GLY A 384 -15.13 -24.55 -4.04
N ILE A 385 -16.01 -25.40 -4.58
CA ILE A 385 -15.63 -26.68 -5.20
C ILE A 385 -14.74 -26.44 -6.41
N THR A 386 -15.06 -25.44 -7.24
CA THR A 386 -14.24 -25.09 -8.39
C THR A 386 -12.82 -24.68 -7.95
N GLY A 387 -12.69 -23.93 -6.85
CA GLY A 387 -11.40 -23.49 -6.32
C GLY A 387 -10.60 -24.66 -5.72
N LEU A 388 -11.28 -25.49 -4.94
CA LEU A 388 -10.70 -26.70 -4.35
C LEU A 388 -10.25 -27.68 -5.43
N ALA A 389 -11.10 -27.99 -6.41
CA ALA A 389 -10.78 -28.89 -7.51
C ALA A 389 -9.57 -28.39 -8.30
N LYS A 390 -9.51 -27.08 -8.60
CA LYS A 390 -8.39 -26.47 -9.31
C LYS A 390 -7.07 -26.64 -8.54
N ALA A 391 -7.07 -26.42 -7.23
CA ALA A 391 -5.89 -26.61 -6.39
C ALA A 391 -5.51 -28.09 -6.25
N SER A 392 -6.49 -28.96 -5.99
CA SER A 392 -6.29 -30.40 -5.86
C SER A 392 -5.75 -31.03 -7.13
N PHE A 393 -6.04 -30.47 -8.30
CA PHE A 393 -5.57 -31.03 -9.58
C PHE A 393 -4.04 -31.12 -9.68
N GLU A 394 -3.31 -30.26 -8.96
CA GLU A 394 -1.85 -30.27 -8.94
C GLU A 394 -1.26 -31.52 -8.26
N PHE A 395 -1.99 -32.12 -7.31
CA PHE A 395 -1.49 -33.25 -6.51
C PHE A 395 -2.39 -34.50 -6.52
N ASP A 396 -3.68 -34.39 -6.83
CA ASP A 396 -4.65 -35.48 -6.94
C ASP A 396 -5.74 -35.17 -7.99
N LYS A 397 -5.45 -35.57 -9.24
CA LYS A 397 -6.34 -35.35 -10.39
C LYS A 397 -7.67 -36.12 -10.31
N PRO A 398 -7.70 -37.42 -9.95
CA PRO A 398 -8.96 -38.12 -9.69
C PRO A 398 -9.85 -37.39 -8.68
N ALA A 399 -9.29 -37.00 -7.52
CA ALA A 399 -10.07 -36.32 -6.49
C ALA A 399 -10.59 -34.95 -6.97
N ALA A 400 -9.77 -34.18 -7.68
CA ALA A 400 -10.17 -32.89 -8.25
C ALA A 400 -11.39 -33.02 -9.19
N LEU A 401 -11.40 -34.03 -10.05
CA LEU A 401 -12.53 -34.27 -10.95
C LEU A 401 -13.75 -34.83 -10.20
N SER A 402 -13.57 -35.71 -9.22
CA SER A 402 -14.66 -36.16 -8.35
C SER A 402 -15.30 -35.01 -7.57
N TRP A 403 -14.52 -34.03 -7.11
CA TRP A 403 -15.05 -32.80 -6.53
C TRP A 403 -15.84 -31.99 -7.55
N SER A 404 -15.29 -31.79 -8.76
CA SER A 404 -15.98 -31.06 -9.83
C SER A 404 -17.37 -31.64 -10.14
N GLN A 405 -17.54 -32.96 -10.06
CA GLN A 405 -18.83 -33.63 -10.24
C GLN A 405 -19.88 -33.32 -9.16
N GLN A 406 -19.46 -32.82 -7.99
CA GLN A 406 -20.37 -32.42 -6.90
C GLN A 406 -20.91 -30.98 -7.04
N ILE A 407 -20.52 -30.26 -8.10
CA ILE A 407 -21.05 -28.94 -8.42
C ILE A 407 -22.52 -29.08 -8.84
N SER A 408 -23.39 -28.29 -8.20
CA SER A 408 -24.83 -28.34 -8.41
C SER A 408 -25.22 -27.72 -9.77
N ASP A 409 -24.66 -26.55 -10.09
CA ASP A 409 -24.83 -25.90 -11.39
C ASP A 409 -24.21 -26.75 -12.52
N GLU A 410 -25.06 -27.22 -13.43
CA GLU A 410 -24.64 -28.12 -14.51
C GLU A 410 -23.64 -27.49 -15.47
N LYS A 411 -23.79 -26.20 -15.79
CA LYS A 411 -22.87 -25.53 -16.72
C LYS A 411 -21.49 -25.42 -16.09
N LEU A 412 -21.41 -25.00 -14.83
CA LEU A 412 -20.17 -24.89 -14.09
C LEU A 412 -19.52 -26.26 -13.87
N ARG A 413 -20.31 -27.29 -13.51
CA ARG A 413 -19.84 -28.68 -13.39
C ARG A 413 -19.19 -29.17 -14.68
N ASN A 414 -19.87 -28.98 -15.81
CA ASN A 414 -19.40 -29.44 -17.12
C ASN A 414 -18.12 -28.71 -17.53
N VAL A 415 -18.06 -27.39 -17.31
CA VAL A 415 -16.85 -26.59 -17.60
C VAL A 415 -15.69 -27.03 -16.71
N ALA A 416 -15.87 -27.12 -15.39
CA ALA A 416 -14.81 -27.52 -14.46
C ALA A 416 -14.27 -28.92 -14.78
N THR A 417 -15.17 -29.86 -15.04
CA THR A 417 -14.81 -31.24 -15.39
C THR A 417 -14.08 -31.31 -16.73
N ALA A 418 -14.60 -30.65 -17.78
CA ALA A 418 -13.98 -30.66 -19.10
C ALA A 418 -12.59 -30.04 -19.09
N VAL A 419 -12.40 -28.91 -18.39
CA VAL A 419 -11.09 -28.25 -18.25
C VAL A 419 -10.08 -29.16 -17.56
N GLY A 420 -10.46 -29.76 -16.41
CA GLY A 420 -9.58 -30.68 -15.69
C GLY A 420 -9.26 -31.93 -16.51
N LEU A 421 -10.25 -32.52 -17.18
CA LEU A 421 -10.07 -33.73 -17.98
C LEU A 421 -9.19 -33.46 -19.21
N LYS A 422 -9.38 -32.32 -19.90
CA LYS A 422 -8.53 -31.88 -21.02
C LYS A 422 -7.09 -31.67 -20.58
N ALA A 423 -6.85 -31.10 -19.39
CA ALA A 423 -5.52 -30.96 -18.83
C ALA A 423 -4.91 -32.33 -18.50
N TRP A 424 -5.67 -33.24 -17.87
CA TRP A 424 -5.16 -34.57 -17.51
C TRP A 424 -4.86 -35.41 -18.76
N MET A 425 -5.67 -35.31 -19.81
CA MET A 425 -5.43 -36.00 -21.06
C MET A 425 -4.12 -35.59 -21.73
N LYS A 426 -3.67 -34.34 -21.57
CA LYS A 426 -2.36 -33.91 -22.09
C LYS A 426 -1.19 -34.57 -21.38
N GLU A 427 -1.33 -34.87 -20.09
CA GLU A 427 -0.29 -35.50 -19.27
C GLU A 427 -0.36 -37.03 -19.29
N SER A 428 -1.56 -37.60 -19.26
CA SER A 428 -1.81 -39.03 -19.11
C SER A 428 -3.16 -39.43 -19.73
N PRO A 429 -3.24 -39.55 -21.07
CA PRO A 429 -4.49 -39.83 -21.79
C PRO A 429 -5.22 -41.08 -21.30
N GLN A 430 -4.48 -42.17 -21.05
CA GLN A 430 -5.06 -43.45 -20.62
C GLN A 430 -5.70 -43.35 -19.24
N ALA A 431 -5.02 -42.75 -18.27
CA ALA A 431 -5.54 -42.59 -16.91
C ALA A 431 -6.79 -41.70 -16.89
N ALA A 432 -6.77 -40.60 -17.64
CA ALA A 432 -7.92 -39.71 -17.80
C ALA A 432 -9.12 -40.43 -18.45
N ALA A 433 -8.88 -41.24 -19.50
CA ALA A 433 -9.91 -42.02 -20.16
C ALA A 433 -10.52 -43.10 -19.26
N THR A 434 -9.71 -43.81 -18.48
CA THR A 434 -10.17 -44.79 -17.50
C THR A 434 -11.06 -44.12 -16.44
N TRP A 435 -10.60 -43.01 -15.84
CA TRP A 435 -11.40 -42.29 -14.85
C TRP A 435 -12.72 -41.81 -15.43
N ALA A 436 -12.71 -41.25 -16.66
CA ALA A 436 -13.91 -40.75 -17.33
C ALA A 436 -14.93 -41.88 -17.57
N GLN A 437 -14.46 -43.05 -18.02
CA GLN A 437 -15.30 -44.23 -18.22
C GLN A 437 -15.90 -44.73 -16.89
N GLU A 438 -15.10 -44.81 -15.84
CA GLU A 438 -15.54 -45.28 -14.51
C GLU A 438 -16.57 -44.35 -13.85
N ASN A 439 -16.50 -43.05 -14.14
CA ASN A 439 -17.38 -42.03 -13.57
C ASN A 439 -18.52 -41.60 -14.52
N GLY A 440 -18.66 -42.24 -15.68
CA GLY A 440 -19.72 -41.93 -16.65
C GLY A 440 -19.62 -40.53 -17.27
N VAL A 441 -18.41 -39.98 -17.36
CA VAL A 441 -18.13 -38.65 -17.92
C VAL A 441 -17.63 -38.78 -19.36
N SER A 442 -18.21 -38.00 -20.28
CA SER A 442 -17.75 -37.95 -21.67
C SER A 442 -16.39 -37.24 -21.78
N LEU A 443 -15.52 -37.75 -22.64
CA LEU A 443 -14.25 -37.10 -22.94
C LEU A 443 -14.48 -35.77 -23.70
N PRO A 444 -13.67 -34.73 -23.45
CA PRO A 444 -13.75 -33.48 -24.20
C PRO A 444 -13.27 -33.71 -25.64
N ASN A 445 -14.01 -33.21 -26.63
CA ASN A 445 -13.55 -33.19 -28.02
C ASN A 445 -12.55 -32.03 -28.23
N ASP A 446 -11.64 -32.14 -29.21
CA ASP A 446 -10.62 -31.13 -29.50
C ASP A 446 -11.16 -29.74 -29.91
N GLU A 447 -12.46 -29.63 -30.20
CA GLU A 447 -13.11 -28.41 -30.72
C GLU A 447 -13.74 -27.48 -29.66
N ASN A 448 -13.76 -27.83 -28.37
CA ASN A 448 -14.30 -26.99 -27.28
C ASN A 448 -13.25 -26.49 -26.28
#